data_AF-A0A7J4EEJ5-F1
#
_entry.id   AF-A0A7J4EEJ5-F1
#
_cell.length_a   1.000
_cell.length_b   1.000
_cell.length_c   1.000
_cell.angle_alpha   90.00
_cell.angle_beta   90.00
_cell.angle_gamma   90.00
#
_symmetry.space_group_name_H-M   'P 1'
#
loop_
_entity.id
_entity.type
_entity.pdbx_description
1 polymer ?
#
loop_
_entity_poly.entity_id
_entity_poly.type
_entity_poly.pdbx_seq_one_letter_code
_entity_poly.pdbx_strand_id
1 'polypeptide(L)'
;MAGIAISGILLTAPVLASAGYSKIYGNANEDDVLDMHDVTYIKLVIFGKKPATTLADANYDGKISMLDIGQTKLIIQCKEKELTLIDQADRTVTVPRPIKRIVSTSIDASRTIVQLGEADKLVGVPSGRFKRFETLIAGTAYSQLKELPDIGLFFNPNIERIVSLKPDVIFGIVGSMYLDYANTVQEKTAIPVICVGAPGSQDFEIHQLVDTVIGEEREAEEQIIAWNSDIKIFRNHRNAPGIYPSHILSIYSIFWL
;
A
#
# COMPACT_ATOMS: atom_id res chain seq x y z
N MET A 1 8.88 58.53 2.49
CA MET A 1 8.27 57.40 3.23
C MET A 1 8.02 56.28 2.23
N ALA A 2 8.88 55.27 2.20
CA ALA A 2 8.75 54.13 1.30
C ALA A 2 7.87 53.07 1.99
N GLY A 3 6.68 52.82 1.44
CA GLY A 3 5.79 51.77 1.92
C GLY A 3 6.26 50.42 1.39
N ILE A 4 6.67 49.53 2.30
CA ILE A 4 6.98 48.14 1.99
C ILE A 4 5.65 47.40 1.88
N ALA A 5 5.25 47.06 0.66
CA ALA A 5 4.17 46.12 0.41
C ALA A 5 4.65 44.71 0.78
N ILE A 6 4.12 44.18 1.88
CA ILE A 6 4.31 42.78 2.26
C ILE A 6 3.45 41.95 1.31
N SER A 7 4.08 41.44 0.25
CA SER A 7 3.50 40.42 -0.61
C SER A 7 3.40 39.14 0.21
N GLY A 8 2.19 38.82 0.67
CA GLY A 8 1.90 37.54 1.31
C GLY A 8 2.14 36.42 0.31
N ILE A 9 3.21 35.66 0.53
CA ILE A 9 3.44 34.40 -0.18
C ILE A 9 2.29 33.47 0.23
N LEU A 10 1.32 33.34 -0.67
CA LEU A 10 0.32 32.27 -0.62
C LEU A 10 1.12 30.97 -0.76
N LEU A 11 1.35 30.28 0.36
CA LEU A 11 1.84 28.91 0.38
C LEU A 11 0.77 28.01 -0.25
N THR A 12 0.72 27.96 -1.57
CA THR A 12 0.08 26.85 -2.26
C THR A 12 1.03 25.67 -2.12
N ALA A 13 0.86 24.86 -1.07
CA ALA A 13 1.47 23.53 -1.05
C ALA A 13 1.01 22.82 -2.34
N PRO A 14 1.94 22.35 -3.19
CA PRO A 14 1.54 21.55 -4.32
C PRO A 14 1.03 20.22 -3.76
N VAL A 15 -0.30 20.08 -3.60
CA VAL A 15 -0.90 18.75 -3.43
C VAL A 15 -0.76 18.06 -4.78
N LEU A 16 0.42 17.48 -5.02
CA LEU A 16 0.56 16.43 -6.00
C LEU A 16 -0.04 15.20 -5.32
N ALA A 17 -1.36 15.06 -5.41
CA ALA A 17 -2.02 13.81 -5.08
C ALA A 17 -1.41 12.75 -6.01
N SER A 18 -0.48 11.96 -5.48
CA SER A 18 -0.12 10.70 -6.08
C SER A 18 -1.41 9.93 -6.29
N ALA A 19 -1.65 9.41 -7.49
CA ALA A 19 -2.75 8.48 -7.71
C ALA A 19 -2.50 7.29 -6.76
N GLY A 20 -3.16 7.30 -5.60
CA GLY A 20 -3.07 6.26 -4.59
C GLY A 20 -3.91 5.06 -4.98
N TYR A 21 -3.99 4.06 -4.11
CA TYR A 21 -4.95 2.98 -4.31
C TYR A 21 -6.38 3.54 -4.14
N SER A 22 -7.25 3.39 -5.15
CA SER A 22 -8.53 4.09 -5.15
C SER A 22 -9.66 3.36 -4.42
N LYS A 23 -9.56 2.04 -4.23
CA LYS A 23 -10.62 1.22 -3.62
C LYS A 23 -10.60 1.27 -2.08
N ILE A 24 -10.65 2.47 -1.52
CA ILE A 24 -10.63 2.74 -0.07
C ILE A 24 -12.01 3.22 0.38
N TYR A 25 -12.52 2.66 1.48
CA TYR A 25 -13.70 3.22 2.15
C TYR A 25 -13.32 4.57 2.76
N GLY A 26 -13.85 5.63 2.17
CA GLY A 26 -13.41 7.01 2.35
C GLY A 26 -13.42 7.79 1.04
N ASN A 27 -13.10 7.13 -0.09
CA ASN A 27 -13.15 7.69 -1.45
C ASN A 27 -14.60 7.72 -1.97
N ALA A 28 -15.42 8.52 -1.29
CA ALA A 28 -16.86 8.55 -1.43
C ALA A 28 -17.34 9.03 -2.81
N ASN A 29 -16.58 9.90 -3.48
CA ASN A 29 -16.96 10.39 -4.81
C ASN A 29 -16.48 9.48 -5.96
N GLU A 30 -15.69 8.44 -5.64
CA GLU A 30 -15.14 7.44 -6.57
C GLU A 30 -14.30 8.05 -7.71
N ASP A 31 -13.57 9.15 -7.45
CA ASP A 31 -12.75 9.86 -8.46
C ASP A 31 -11.26 9.47 -8.47
N ASP A 32 -10.94 8.33 -7.84
CA ASP A 32 -9.60 7.80 -7.63
C ASP A 32 -8.66 8.64 -6.73
N VAL A 33 -9.14 9.75 -6.14
CA VAL A 33 -8.33 10.63 -5.28
C VAL A 33 -9.00 10.79 -3.93
N LEU A 34 -8.35 10.30 -2.87
CA LEU A 34 -8.85 10.49 -1.51
C LEU A 34 -8.53 11.91 -0.99
N ASP A 35 -9.53 12.79 -0.96
CA ASP A 35 -9.34 14.19 -0.53
C ASP A 35 -10.61 14.84 0.09
N MET A 36 -10.58 16.17 0.26
CA MET A 36 -11.69 16.90 0.89
C MET A 36 -12.98 16.96 0.04
N HIS A 37 -12.92 16.61 -1.24
CA HIS A 37 -14.09 16.42 -2.09
C HIS A 37 -14.91 15.20 -1.64
N ASP A 38 -14.28 14.15 -1.13
CA ASP A 38 -14.98 13.00 -0.55
C ASP A 38 -15.78 13.38 0.69
N VAL A 39 -15.16 14.15 1.58
CA VAL A 39 -15.83 14.69 2.77
C VAL A 39 -17.05 15.52 2.38
N THR A 40 -16.95 16.27 1.28
CA THR A 40 -18.07 17.06 0.75
C THR A 40 -19.12 16.15 0.13
N TYR A 41 -18.72 15.10 -0.58
CA TYR A 41 -19.62 14.11 -1.15
C TYR A 41 -20.45 13.40 -0.08
N ILE A 42 -19.82 12.89 0.98
CA ILE A 42 -20.51 12.24 2.11
C ILE A 42 -21.57 13.17 2.71
N LYS A 43 -21.24 14.45 2.93
CA LYS A 43 -22.24 15.45 3.40
C LYS A 43 -23.42 15.57 2.47
N LEU A 44 -23.18 15.61 1.16
CA LEU A 44 -24.25 15.70 0.15
C LEU A 44 -25.11 14.44 0.14
N VAL A 45 -24.53 13.25 0.36
CA VAL A 45 -25.28 12.00 0.53
C VAL A 45 -26.19 12.06 1.77
N ILE A 46 -25.66 12.48 2.92
CA ILE A 46 -26.43 12.64 4.17
C ILE A 46 -27.61 13.61 3.99
N PHE A 47 -27.43 14.68 3.21
CA PHE A 47 -28.49 15.65 2.91
C PHE A 47 -29.42 15.23 1.75
N GLY A 48 -29.26 14.04 1.18
CA GLY A 48 -30.06 13.55 0.05
C GLY A 48 -29.86 14.35 -1.24
N LYS A 49 -28.69 14.99 -1.41
CA LYS A 49 -28.31 15.79 -2.59
C LYS A 49 -27.48 14.99 -3.60
N LYS A 50 -26.90 13.87 -3.18
CA LYS A 50 -26.14 12.92 -4.01
C LYS A 50 -26.55 11.48 -3.67
N PRO A 51 -26.44 10.54 -4.62
CA PRO A 51 -26.69 9.13 -4.34
C PRO A 51 -25.62 8.57 -3.39
N ALA A 52 -26.01 7.61 -2.56
CA ALA A 52 -25.08 6.86 -1.73
C ALA A 52 -24.15 5.99 -2.59
N THR A 53 -22.88 5.94 -2.21
CA THR A 53 -21.85 5.04 -2.76
C THR A 53 -21.38 4.08 -1.67
N THR A 54 -20.86 2.92 -2.06
CA THR A 54 -20.35 1.95 -1.07
C THR A 54 -19.16 2.50 -0.30
N LEU A 55 -18.26 3.22 -0.98
CA LEU A 55 -17.06 3.79 -0.38
C LEU A 55 -17.34 5.02 0.51
N ALA A 56 -18.58 5.51 0.57
CA ALA A 56 -18.94 6.60 1.48
C ALA A 56 -19.10 6.17 2.95
N ASP A 57 -19.22 4.87 3.22
CA ASP A 57 -19.23 4.25 4.56
C ASP A 57 -17.79 4.07 5.05
N ALA A 58 -17.08 5.18 5.25
CA ALA A 58 -15.65 5.22 5.54
C ALA A 58 -15.26 4.45 6.82
N ASN A 59 -16.14 4.40 7.82
CA ASN A 59 -15.90 3.63 9.05
C ASN A 59 -16.40 2.17 8.97
N TYR A 60 -16.99 1.79 7.85
CA TYR A 60 -17.50 0.45 7.56
C TYR A 60 -18.49 -0.09 8.60
N ASP A 61 -19.39 0.77 9.10
CA ASP A 61 -20.42 0.40 10.08
C ASP A 61 -21.80 0.07 9.46
N GLY A 62 -21.87 0.14 8.13
CA GLY A 62 -23.07 -0.11 7.34
C GLY A 62 -23.98 1.12 7.18
N LYS A 63 -23.55 2.31 7.61
CA LYS A 63 -24.35 3.55 7.56
C LYS A 63 -23.52 4.76 7.18
N ILE A 64 -23.94 5.44 6.11
CA ILE A 64 -23.37 6.75 5.74
C ILE A 64 -23.90 7.82 6.70
N SER A 65 -22.99 8.39 7.49
CA SER A 65 -23.28 9.27 8.62
C SER A 65 -22.19 10.33 8.85
N MET A 66 -22.36 11.16 9.87
CA MET A 66 -21.34 12.15 10.27
C MET A 66 -20.04 11.50 10.77
N LEU A 67 -20.07 10.22 11.16
CA LEU A 67 -18.87 9.49 11.58
C LEU A 67 -17.93 9.23 10.40
N ASP A 68 -18.47 8.99 9.20
CA ASP A 68 -17.69 8.78 7.98
C ASP A 68 -16.94 10.04 7.58
N ILE A 69 -17.53 11.21 7.76
CA ILE A 69 -16.82 12.49 7.57
C ILE A 69 -15.61 12.58 8.50
N GLY A 70 -15.75 12.12 9.75
CA GLY A 70 -14.65 12.09 10.71
C GLY A 70 -13.56 11.12 10.28
N GLN A 71 -13.96 9.91 9.91
CA GLN A 71 -13.06 8.85 9.48
C GLN A 71 -12.31 9.23 8.19
N THR A 72 -12.98 9.69 7.13
CA THR A 72 -12.35 10.16 5.88
C THR A 72 -11.32 11.25 6.15
N LYS A 73 -11.61 12.22 7.04
CA LYS A 73 -10.63 13.24 7.42
C LYS A 73 -9.41 12.67 8.12
N LEU A 74 -9.60 11.66 8.97
CA LEU A 74 -8.48 10.99 9.63
C LEU A 74 -7.63 10.24 8.61
N ILE A 75 -8.24 9.57 7.62
CA ILE A 75 -7.52 8.88 6.55
C ILE A 75 -6.71 9.88 5.69
N ILE A 76 -7.32 11.00 5.28
CA ILE A 76 -6.62 12.07 4.53
C ILE A 76 -5.41 12.62 5.30
N GLN A 77 -5.47 12.61 6.63
CA GLN A 77 -4.41 13.07 7.52
C GLN A 77 -3.45 11.96 7.96
N CYS A 78 -3.63 10.72 7.48
CA CYS A 78 -2.90 9.52 7.93
C CYS A 78 -2.93 9.32 9.45
N LYS A 79 -4.09 9.57 10.09
CA LYS A 79 -4.32 9.52 11.55
C LYS A 79 -5.45 8.56 11.94
N GLU A 80 -5.98 7.81 11.00
CA GLU A 80 -6.97 6.77 11.24
C GLU A 80 -6.38 5.66 12.11
N LYS A 81 -7.22 5.03 12.94
CA LYS A 81 -6.80 3.86 13.74
C LYS A 81 -6.94 2.55 12.99
N GLU A 82 -7.79 2.55 11.97
CA GLU A 82 -8.12 1.41 11.14
C GLU A 82 -8.41 1.95 9.73
N LEU A 83 -8.06 1.18 8.71
CA LEU A 83 -8.34 1.48 7.31
C LEU A 83 -9.10 0.32 6.68
N THR A 84 -10.23 0.61 6.05
CA THR A 84 -10.99 -0.39 5.29
C THR A 84 -10.80 -0.15 3.79
N LEU A 85 -10.48 -1.22 3.06
CA LEU A 85 -10.29 -1.17 1.61
C LEU A 85 -10.75 -2.47 0.95
N ILE A 86 -10.87 -2.45 -0.37
CA ILE A 86 -11.13 -3.64 -1.19
C ILE A 86 -9.79 -4.11 -1.74
N ASP A 87 -9.36 -5.34 -1.49
CA ASP A 87 -8.07 -5.85 -1.98
C ASP A 87 -8.15 -6.32 -3.46
N GLN A 88 -7.04 -6.82 -4.02
CA GLN A 88 -7.00 -7.29 -5.41
C GLN A 88 -7.71 -8.65 -5.62
N ALA A 89 -8.26 -9.25 -4.57
CA ALA A 89 -9.18 -10.40 -4.65
C ALA A 89 -10.65 -9.97 -4.52
N ASP A 90 -10.92 -8.65 -4.61
CA ASP A 90 -12.23 -8.03 -4.42
C ASP A 90 -12.84 -8.31 -3.02
N ARG A 91 -12.00 -8.55 -2.01
CA ARG A 91 -12.41 -8.73 -0.62
C ARG A 91 -12.35 -7.39 0.10
N THR A 92 -13.38 -7.06 0.89
CA THR A 92 -13.31 -5.93 1.82
C THR A 92 -12.56 -6.35 3.08
N VAL A 93 -11.49 -5.64 3.43
CA VAL A 93 -10.62 -5.94 4.56
C VAL A 93 -10.34 -4.66 5.36
N THR A 94 -10.46 -4.75 6.68
CA THR A 94 -10.07 -3.69 7.61
C THR A 94 -8.73 -4.03 8.25
N VAL A 95 -7.77 -3.11 8.18
CA VAL A 95 -6.43 -3.27 8.77
C VAL A 95 -6.22 -2.24 9.89
N PRO A 96 -5.50 -2.59 10.97
CA PRO A 96 -5.17 -1.62 12.01
C PRO A 96 -4.12 -0.61 11.52
N ARG A 97 -4.02 0.51 12.22
CA ARG A 97 -3.00 1.55 12.01
C ARG A 97 -2.39 2.02 13.33
N PRO A 98 -1.08 2.33 13.35
CA PRO A 98 -0.10 2.12 12.27
C PRO A 98 0.32 0.64 12.15
N ILE A 99 0.72 0.23 10.95
CA ILE A 99 1.27 -1.12 10.72
C ILE A 99 2.75 -1.15 11.12
N LYS A 100 3.12 -2.06 12.02
CA LYS A 100 4.49 -2.22 12.53
C LYS A 100 5.07 -3.60 12.25
N ARG A 101 4.23 -4.62 12.11
CA ARG A 101 4.65 -6.02 11.97
C ARG A 101 3.89 -6.66 10.82
N ILE A 102 4.62 -7.05 9.79
CA ILE A 102 4.10 -7.61 8.56
C ILE A 102 4.61 -9.03 8.40
N VAL A 103 3.69 -9.96 8.19
CA VAL A 103 4.03 -11.27 7.60
C VAL A 103 3.61 -11.24 6.14
N SER A 104 4.45 -11.77 5.27
CA SER A 104 4.09 -11.93 3.87
C SER A 104 4.21 -13.39 3.46
N THR A 105 3.17 -13.91 2.80
CA THR A 105 3.21 -15.19 2.08
C THR A 105 3.44 -14.97 0.58
N SER A 106 3.34 -13.72 0.11
CA SER A 106 3.59 -13.33 -1.29
C SER A 106 5.02 -12.84 -1.49
N ILE A 107 5.73 -13.43 -2.45
CA ILE A 107 7.08 -12.99 -2.82
C ILE A 107 7.02 -11.55 -3.36
N ASP A 108 6.01 -11.24 -4.17
CA ASP A 108 5.90 -9.92 -4.80
C ASP A 108 5.53 -8.85 -3.78
N ALA A 109 4.63 -9.12 -2.82
CA ALA A 109 4.42 -8.20 -1.70
C ALA A 109 5.68 -7.99 -0.88
N SER A 110 6.43 -9.07 -0.59
CA SER A 110 7.68 -8.97 0.17
C SER A 110 8.71 -8.08 -0.53
N ARG A 111 8.81 -8.18 -1.87
CA ARG A 111 9.66 -7.31 -2.69
C ARG A 111 9.19 -5.86 -2.65
N THR A 112 7.90 -5.62 -2.82
CA THR A 112 7.32 -4.28 -2.78
C THR A 112 7.54 -3.61 -1.43
N ILE A 113 7.36 -4.32 -0.32
CA ILE A 113 7.65 -3.80 1.04
C ILE A 113 9.12 -3.36 1.15
N VAL A 114 10.06 -4.19 0.68
CA VAL A 114 11.48 -3.83 0.67
C VAL A 114 11.78 -2.65 -0.25
N GLN A 115 11.12 -2.58 -1.41
CA GLN A 115 11.26 -1.47 -2.37
C GLN A 115 10.74 -0.14 -1.82
N LEU A 116 9.73 -0.17 -0.97
CA LEU A 116 9.20 1.00 -0.26
C LEU A 116 10.08 1.43 0.92
N GLY A 117 11.18 0.74 1.20
CA GLY A 117 12.06 1.02 2.33
C GLY A 117 11.56 0.47 3.66
N GLU A 118 10.55 -0.40 3.64
CA GLU A 118 9.81 -0.85 4.82
C GLU A 118 10.24 -2.25 5.29
N ALA A 119 11.48 -2.64 4.96
CA ALA A 119 12.00 -3.98 5.25
C ALA A 119 11.99 -4.32 6.75
N ASP A 120 12.16 -3.32 7.62
CA ASP A 120 12.18 -3.47 9.09
C ASP A 120 10.83 -3.95 9.66
N LYS A 121 9.73 -3.73 8.93
CA LYS A 121 8.39 -4.19 9.34
C LYS A 121 8.16 -5.67 9.04
N LEU A 122 8.95 -6.30 8.17
CA LEU A 122 8.81 -7.72 7.87
C LEU A 122 9.28 -8.55 9.07
N VAL A 123 8.41 -9.44 9.56
CA VAL A 123 8.69 -10.36 10.67
C VAL A 123 8.59 -11.82 10.28
N GLY A 124 8.19 -12.12 9.04
CA GLY A 124 8.15 -13.46 8.47
C GLY A 124 7.89 -13.42 6.96
N VAL A 125 8.53 -14.34 6.22
CA VAL A 125 8.62 -14.34 4.75
C VAL A 125 8.39 -15.75 4.18
N PRO A 126 7.96 -15.87 2.90
CA PRO A 126 7.59 -17.16 2.35
C PRO A 126 8.81 -18.04 2.07
N SER A 127 8.63 -19.36 2.17
CA SER A 127 9.66 -20.35 1.82
C SER A 127 10.14 -20.24 0.38
N GLY A 128 11.32 -20.78 0.11
CA GLY A 128 11.75 -21.14 -1.25
C GLY A 128 12.29 -19.96 -2.04
N ARG A 129 11.58 -19.51 -3.09
CA ARG A 129 12.09 -18.53 -4.07
C ARG A 129 12.40 -17.15 -3.47
N PHE A 130 11.90 -16.83 -2.28
CA PHE A 130 12.30 -15.63 -1.55
C PHE A 130 13.78 -15.67 -1.12
N LYS A 131 14.33 -16.85 -0.79
CA LYS A 131 15.76 -17.01 -0.46
C LYS A 131 16.67 -16.56 -1.60
N ARG A 132 16.25 -16.72 -2.86
CA ARG A 132 17.00 -16.17 -4.00
C ARG A 132 17.04 -14.64 -3.96
N PHE A 133 15.92 -13.99 -3.64
CA PHE A 133 15.84 -12.54 -3.48
C PHE A 133 16.67 -12.04 -2.29
N GLU A 134 16.63 -12.72 -1.14
CA GLU A 134 17.50 -12.45 0.02
C GLU A 134 18.99 -12.60 -0.30
N THR A 135 19.37 -13.53 -1.17
CA THR A 135 20.77 -13.74 -1.55
C THR A 135 21.29 -12.76 -2.60
N LEU A 136 20.39 -11.98 -3.20
CA LEU A 136 20.72 -10.93 -4.17
C LEU A 136 20.92 -9.58 -3.45
N ILE A 137 21.00 -8.49 -4.21
CA ILE A 137 21.40 -7.19 -3.69
C ILE A 137 20.46 -6.70 -2.57
N ALA A 138 19.19 -7.11 -2.57
CA ALA A 138 18.26 -6.86 -1.48
C ALA A 138 18.78 -7.34 -0.11
N GLY A 139 19.41 -8.52 0.00
CA GLY A 139 20.00 -8.95 1.29
C GLY A 139 21.45 -8.53 1.49
N THR A 140 22.05 -7.79 0.55
CA THR A 140 23.24 -6.96 0.83
C THR A 140 22.86 -5.60 1.39
N ALA A 141 21.74 -5.03 0.93
CA ALA A 141 21.18 -3.77 1.43
C ALA A 141 20.44 -3.96 2.76
N TYR A 142 19.78 -5.11 2.95
CA TYR A 142 18.99 -5.46 4.13
C TYR A 142 19.38 -6.84 4.64
N SER A 143 20.48 -6.93 5.38
CA SER A 143 20.99 -8.20 5.92
C SER A 143 19.98 -8.93 6.81
N GLN A 144 19.12 -8.19 7.51
CA GLN A 144 18.07 -8.73 8.38
C GLN A 144 17.11 -9.68 7.66
N LEU A 145 16.92 -9.53 6.34
CA LEU A 145 16.03 -10.39 5.57
C LEU A 145 16.43 -11.87 5.67
N LYS A 146 17.73 -12.16 5.82
CA LYS A 146 18.27 -13.52 5.94
C LYS A 146 17.94 -14.19 7.27
N GLU A 147 17.59 -13.41 8.29
CA GLU A 147 17.27 -13.88 9.63
C GLU A 147 15.75 -14.02 9.84
N LEU A 148 14.95 -13.56 8.87
CA LEU A 148 13.51 -13.60 8.98
C LEU A 148 13.00 -15.05 9.03
N PRO A 149 12.07 -15.35 9.96
CA PRO A 149 11.41 -16.63 10.01
C PRO A 149 10.75 -17.02 8.69
N ASP A 150 11.10 -18.20 8.20
CA ASP A 150 10.39 -18.86 7.11
C ASP A 150 9.00 -19.31 7.60
N ILE A 151 7.94 -18.78 6.98
CA ILE A 151 6.55 -19.09 7.36
C ILE A 151 5.92 -20.21 6.52
N GLY A 152 6.68 -20.90 5.68
CA GLY A 152 6.16 -21.95 4.79
C GLY A 152 5.85 -21.46 3.37
N LEU A 153 5.32 -22.36 2.54
CA LEU A 153 4.97 -22.04 1.15
C LEU A 153 3.64 -21.27 1.10
N PHE A 154 3.46 -20.41 0.09
CA PHE A 154 2.26 -19.57 -0.03
C PHE A 154 0.93 -20.35 -0.06
N PHE A 155 0.93 -21.60 -0.52
CA PHE A 155 -0.26 -22.48 -0.56
C PHE A 155 -0.39 -23.41 0.67
N ASN A 156 0.60 -23.40 1.58
CA ASN A 156 0.57 -24.14 2.85
C ASN A 156 1.53 -23.52 3.89
N PRO A 157 1.30 -22.27 4.32
CA PRO A 157 2.10 -21.63 5.34
C PRO A 157 1.75 -22.15 6.74
N ASN A 158 2.70 -22.04 7.64
CA ASN A 158 2.62 -22.47 9.01
C ASN A 158 1.86 -21.43 9.85
N ILE A 159 0.57 -21.68 10.07
CA ILE A 159 -0.34 -20.80 10.82
C ILE A 159 0.16 -20.53 12.25
N GLU A 160 0.61 -21.57 12.96
CA GLU A 160 1.12 -21.40 14.33
C GLU A 160 2.34 -20.48 14.37
N ARG A 161 3.22 -20.64 13.37
CA ARG A 161 4.37 -19.76 13.23
C ARG A 161 3.94 -18.33 12.95
N ILE A 162 3.00 -18.10 12.04
CA ILE A 162 2.46 -16.76 11.72
C ILE A 162 1.90 -16.10 12.99
N VAL A 163 1.03 -16.79 13.73
CA VAL A 163 0.43 -16.26 14.97
C VAL A 163 1.51 -15.94 16.02
N SER A 164 2.53 -16.79 16.15
CA SER A 164 3.62 -16.56 17.11
C SER A 164 4.41 -15.28 16.85
N LEU A 165 4.42 -14.79 15.60
CA LEU A 165 5.11 -13.56 15.20
C LEU A 165 4.29 -12.30 15.50
N LYS A 166 3.01 -12.44 15.88
CA LYS A 166 2.10 -11.33 16.21
C LYS A 166 2.11 -10.21 15.15
N PRO A 167 1.85 -10.51 13.86
CA PRO A 167 1.73 -9.49 12.84
C PRO A 167 0.44 -8.67 13.00
N ASP A 168 0.47 -7.44 12.51
CA ASP A 168 -0.69 -6.55 12.39
C ASP A 168 -1.47 -6.85 11.10
N VAL A 169 -0.76 -7.28 10.05
CA VAL A 169 -1.33 -7.62 8.74
C VAL A 169 -0.53 -8.75 8.08
N ILE A 170 -1.22 -9.56 7.28
CA ILE A 170 -0.64 -10.59 6.43
C ILE A 170 -0.85 -10.22 4.96
N PHE A 171 0.20 -10.21 4.15
CA PHE A 171 0.06 -10.13 2.69
C PHE A 171 -0.02 -11.52 2.06
N GLY A 172 -1.14 -11.80 1.41
CA GLY A 172 -1.44 -13.03 0.68
C GLY A 172 -1.36 -12.86 -0.84
N ILE A 173 -1.62 -13.93 -1.58
CA ILE A 173 -1.60 -13.93 -3.05
C ILE A 173 -3.00 -14.20 -3.62
N VAL A 174 -3.34 -13.55 -4.73
CA VAL A 174 -4.54 -13.82 -5.52
C VAL A 174 -4.36 -15.11 -6.32
N GLY A 175 -5.35 -16.00 -6.26
CA GLY A 175 -5.46 -17.10 -7.22
C GLY A 175 -6.78 -17.85 -7.09
N SER A 176 -7.36 -18.24 -8.22
CA SER A 176 -8.69 -18.88 -8.29
C SER A 176 -8.78 -20.24 -7.58
N MET A 177 -7.65 -20.91 -7.30
CA MET A 177 -7.57 -22.12 -6.45
C MET A 177 -7.34 -21.80 -4.95
N TYR A 178 -7.25 -20.52 -4.58
CA TYR A 178 -6.72 -20.06 -3.30
C TYR A 178 -7.50 -18.88 -2.67
N LEU A 179 -8.63 -18.45 -3.25
CA LEU A 179 -9.48 -17.41 -2.64
C LEU A 179 -10.01 -17.85 -1.26
N ASP A 180 -10.38 -19.12 -1.12
CA ASP A 180 -10.74 -19.73 0.17
C ASP A 180 -9.57 -19.71 1.16
N TYR A 181 -8.33 -19.64 0.67
CA TYR A 181 -7.14 -19.69 1.49
C TYR A 181 -6.98 -18.42 2.34
N ALA A 182 -7.08 -17.24 1.73
CA ALA A 182 -6.94 -15.96 2.43
C ALA A 182 -8.01 -15.80 3.52
N ASN A 183 -9.25 -16.19 3.22
CA ASN A 183 -10.33 -16.23 4.20
C ASN A 183 -10.03 -17.22 5.32
N THR A 184 -9.58 -18.44 4.99
CA THR A 184 -9.21 -19.46 5.99
C THR A 184 -8.08 -18.98 6.91
N VAL A 185 -7.06 -18.31 6.38
CA VAL A 185 -5.97 -17.76 7.20
C VAL A 185 -6.50 -16.66 8.11
N GLN A 186 -7.26 -15.72 7.57
CA GLN A 186 -7.83 -14.62 8.34
C GLN A 186 -8.73 -15.15 9.47
N GLU A 187 -9.60 -16.12 9.18
CA GLU A 187 -10.46 -16.76 10.17
C GLU A 187 -9.67 -17.49 11.26
N LYS A 188 -8.64 -18.25 10.90
CA LYS A 188 -7.84 -19.03 11.86
C LYS A 188 -6.91 -18.17 12.71
N THR A 189 -6.44 -17.05 12.18
CA THR A 189 -5.46 -16.19 12.84
C THR A 189 -6.08 -14.98 13.52
N ALA A 190 -7.30 -14.60 13.12
CA ALA A 190 -7.92 -13.31 13.43
C ALA A 190 -7.07 -12.09 13.04
N ILE A 191 -6.11 -12.27 12.11
CA ILE A 191 -5.25 -11.21 11.58
C ILE A 191 -5.72 -10.86 10.17
N PRO A 192 -5.88 -9.57 9.82
CA PRO A 192 -6.26 -9.15 8.48
C PRO A 192 -5.31 -9.68 7.40
N VAL A 193 -5.89 -10.22 6.32
CA VAL A 193 -5.14 -10.74 5.16
C VAL A 193 -5.47 -9.91 3.93
N ILE A 194 -4.47 -9.21 3.39
CA ILE A 194 -4.57 -8.44 2.14
C ILE A 194 -4.04 -9.30 0.98
N CYS A 195 -4.90 -9.61 0.01
CA CYS A 195 -4.48 -10.29 -1.20
C CYS A 195 -3.89 -9.31 -2.22
N VAL A 196 -2.67 -9.60 -2.68
CA VAL A 196 -2.04 -8.93 -3.82
C VAL A 196 -2.01 -9.85 -5.05
N GLY A 197 -1.96 -9.25 -6.24
CA GLY A 197 -2.11 -9.89 -7.55
C GLY A 197 -1.26 -11.14 -7.80
N ALA A 198 -1.62 -11.87 -8.86
CA ALA A 198 -1.00 -13.15 -9.20
C ALA A 198 0.51 -13.01 -9.48
N PRO A 199 1.32 -14.05 -9.15
CA PRO A 199 2.76 -13.94 -9.18
C PRO A 199 3.28 -13.68 -10.59
N GLY A 200 4.16 -12.69 -10.74
CA GLY A 200 4.75 -12.30 -12.03
C GLY A 200 4.01 -11.18 -12.77
N SER A 201 2.91 -10.65 -12.22
CA SER A 201 2.37 -9.36 -12.64
C SER A 201 3.25 -8.25 -12.04
N GLN A 202 4.03 -7.58 -12.89
CA GLN A 202 4.70 -6.33 -12.52
C GLN A 202 3.65 -5.21 -12.53
N ASP A 203 2.67 -5.31 -11.64
CA ASP A 203 1.49 -4.47 -11.68
C ASP A 203 1.64 -3.27 -10.74
N PHE A 204 1.47 -2.07 -11.27
CA PHE A 204 1.58 -0.82 -10.52
C PHE A 204 0.60 -0.79 -9.33
N GLU A 205 -0.50 -1.53 -9.44
CA GLU A 205 -1.53 -1.63 -8.43
C GLU A 205 -1.04 -2.38 -7.16
N ILE A 206 -0.08 -3.32 -7.26
CA ILE A 206 0.49 -3.94 -6.03
C ILE A 206 1.26 -2.91 -5.21
N HIS A 207 2.01 -2.02 -5.88
CA HIS A 207 2.75 -0.94 -5.22
C HIS A 207 1.78 -0.01 -4.53
N GLN A 208 0.76 0.47 -5.22
CA GLN A 208 -0.25 1.36 -4.64
C GLN A 208 -0.96 0.71 -3.43
N LEU A 209 -1.39 -0.55 -3.55
CA LEU A 209 -2.08 -1.25 -2.46
C LEU A 209 -1.16 -1.48 -1.25
N VAL A 210 0.05 -2.00 -1.46
CA VAL A 210 1.01 -2.22 -0.37
C VAL A 210 1.40 -0.89 0.28
N ASP A 211 1.66 0.14 -0.51
CA ASP A 211 1.96 1.48 -0.05
C ASP A 211 0.84 2.05 0.82
N THR A 212 -0.39 1.96 0.33
CA THR A 212 -1.60 2.36 1.05
C THR A 212 -1.74 1.59 2.36
N VAL A 213 -1.62 0.27 2.36
CA VAL A 213 -1.78 -0.58 3.56
C VAL A 213 -0.69 -0.34 4.60
N ILE A 214 0.54 -0.01 4.19
CA ILE A 214 1.61 0.29 5.13
C ILE A 214 1.47 1.71 5.66
N GLY A 215 1.09 2.66 4.79
CA GLY A 215 0.71 4.04 5.07
C GLY A 215 1.54 4.69 6.16
N GLU A 216 2.72 5.17 5.78
CA GLU A 216 3.46 6.12 6.62
C GLU A 216 3.21 7.55 6.17
N GLU A 217 3.34 8.48 7.10
CA GLU A 217 3.51 9.92 6.85
C GLU A 217 4.87 10.13 6.16
N ARG A 218 4.98 9.72 4.90
CA ARG A 218 6.06 10.18 4.04
C ARG A 218 5.66 11.58 3.58
N GLU A 219 6.59 12.51 3.55
CA GLU A 219 6.49 13.63 2.60
C GLU A 219 6.41 12.98 1.22
N ALA A 220 5.17 12.75 0.75
CA ALA A 220 4.80 11.91 -0.39
C ALA A 220 5.43 12.37 -1.71
N GLU A 221 6.12 13.51 -1.69
CA GLU A 221 6.71 14.14 -2.86
C GLU A 221 8.00 13.43 -3.29
N GLU A 222 8.97 13.16 -2.40
CA GLU A 222 10.33 12.81 -2.87
C GLU A 222 10.45 11.39 -3.46
N GLN A 223 9.83 10.38 -2.85
CA GLN A 223 9.96 8.99 -3.31
C GLN A 223 9.04 8.67 -4.50
N ILE A 224 7.83 9.24 -4.53
CA ILE A 224 6.92 9.08 -5.66
C ILE A 224 7.43 9.88 -6.87
N ILE A 225 8.05 11.05 -6.66
CA ILE A 225 8.74 11.77 -7.74
C ILE A 225 9.94 10.95 -8.23
N ALA A 226 10.79 10.41 -7.35
CA ALA A 226 11.91 9.57 -7.76
C ALA A 226 11.42 8.35 -8.59
N TRP A 227 10.39 7.66 -8.11
CA TRP A 227 9.85 6.48 -8.77
C TRP A 227 9.10 6.80 -10.08
N ASN A 228 8.28 7.86 -10.13
CA ASN A 228 7.62 8.31 -11.36
C ASN A 228 8.61 8.84 -12.41
N SER A 229 9.70 9.47 -11.97
CA SER A 229 10.80 9.91 -12.83
C SER A 229 11.48 8.70 -13.46
N ASP A 230 11.78 7.69 -12.66
CA ASP A 230 12.40 6.44 -13.10
C ASP A 230 11.49 5.66 -14.07
N ILE A 231 10.17 5.66 -13.84
CA ILE A 231 9.17 5.04 -14.73
C ILE A 231 9.00 5.80 -16.06
N LYS A 232 9.01 7.14 -16.06
CA LYS A 232 8.97 7.93 -17.31
C LYS A 232 10.21 7.67 -18.15
N ILE A 233 11.37 7.59 -17.51
CA ILE A 233 12.63 7.23 -18.16
C ILE A 233 12.52 5.81 -18.72
N PHE A 234 12.02 4.84 -17.95
CA PHE A 234 11.81 3.46 -18.41
C PHE A 234 10.87 3.35 -19.63
N ARG A 235 9.71 4.03 -19.62
CA ARG A 235 8.75 4.02 -20.73
C ARG A 235 9.33 4.61 -22.01
N ASN A 236 10.15 5.66 -21.90
CA ASN A 236 10.78 6.30 -23.04
C ASN A 236 11.97 5.50 -23.61
N HIS A 237 12.59 4.63 -22.81
CA HIS A 237 13.81 3.89 -23.20
C HIS A 237 13.57 2.41 -23.55
N ARG A 238 12.33 1.91 -23.57
CA ARG A 238 12.02 0.53 -24.01
C ARG A 238 12.56 0.18 -25.42
N ASN A 239 12.93 1.17 -26.23
CA ASN A 239 13.45 0.98 -27.59
C ASN A 239 14.90 1.46 -27.81
N ALA A 240 15.65 1.80 -26.76
CA ALA A 240 17.04 2.26 -26.92
C ALA A 240 18.00 1.49 -26.00
N PRO A 241 18.91 0.66 -26.54
CA PRO A 241 19.92 0.00 -25.72
C PRO A 241 20.98 1.04 -25.31
N GLY A 242 21.15 1.24 -24.00
CA GLY A 242 22.49 1.46 -23.47
C GLY A 242 22.83 2.76 -22.75
N ILE A 243 21.91 3.61 -22.28
CA ILE A 243 22.29 4.71 -21.38
C ILE A 243 21.20 4.92 -20.31
N TYR A 244 21.46 4.46 -19.09
CA TYR A 244 20.68 4.82 -17.90
C TYR A 244 21.54 5.69 -16.97
N PRO A 245 20.98 6.75 -16.36
CA PRO A 245 21.65 7.53 -15.31
C PRO A 245 22.18 6.63 -14.17
N SER A 246 23.30 7.01 -13.55
CA SER A 246 23.99 6.22 -12.51
C SER A 246 23.12 5.86 -11.29
N HIS A 247 22.16 6.72 -10.94
CA HIS A 247 21.20 6.48 -9.86
C HIS A 247 20.15 5.42 -10.26
N ILE A 248 19.74 5.43 -11.53
CA ILE A 248 18.82 4.44 -12.10
C ILE A 248 19.54 3.10 -12.24
N LEU A 249 20.82 3.08 -12.61
CA LEU A 249 21.63 1.86 -12.62
C LEU A 249 21.78 1.22 -11.24
N SER A 250 21.80 2.00 -10.15
CA SER A 250 21.76 1.44 -8.79
C SER A 250 20.49 0.64 -8.58
N ILE A 251 19.30 1.22 -8.82
CA ILE A 251 18.01 0.52 -8.69
C ILE A 251 17.88 -0.61 -9.73
N TYR A 252 18.25 -0.37 -10.98
CA TYR A 252 18.20 -1.39 -12.05
C TYR A 252 19.10 -2.60 -11.79
N SER A 253 20.31 -2.38 -11.27
CA SER A 253 21.24 -3.46 -10.93
C SER A 253 20.78 -4.21 -9.68
N ILE A 254 20.14 -3.53 -8.72
CA ILE A 254 19.52 -4.16 -7.53
C ILE A 254 18.40 -5.15 -7.91
N PHE A 255 17.69 -4.94 -9.04
CA PHE A 255 16.37 -5.56 -9.26
C PHE A 255 16.19 -6.42 -10.53
N TRP A 256 17.20 -6.61 -11.39
CA TRP A 256 17.07 -7.40 -12.64
C TRP A 256 18.10 -8.54 -12.84
N LEU A 257 18.47 -9.25 -11.77
CA LEU A 257 19.08 -10.59 -11.82
C LEU A 257 18.38 -11.55 -10.84
#